data_AF-S8DIG5-F1
#
_entry.id   AF-S8DIG5-F1
#
_cell.length_a   1.000
_cell.length_b   1.000
_cell.length_c   1.000
_cell.angle_alpha   90.00
_cell.angle_beta   90.00
_cell.angle_gamma   90.00
#
_symmetry.space_group_name_H-M   'P 1'
#
loop_
_entity.id
_entity.type
_entity.pdbx_description
1 polymer ?
#
loop_
_entity_poly.entity_id
_entity_poly.type
_entity_poly.pdbx_seq_one_letter_code
_entity_poly.pdbx_strand_id
1 'polypeptide(L)'
;LDDEDLAMLRAYALKTETHMPFSTYTKLPYAFPDAHIPTTDRGKSCAAFLSGLKPEVYDCCENSCCAFVGLHAEREQCPYCKSPRYNEDGFPVKEFSYLPLIPRLKGFNASLPQATAMRYRGHKHQHIPGQMNDVFDAKVYRSKLGQSVTTAGKQYKHTYFSDTRDIALGLSTDGFAPFRRRKQT
;
A
#
# COMPACT_ATOMS: atom_id res chain seq x y z
N LEU A 1 -18.71 12.15 8.61
CA LEU A 1 -18.55 12.87 7.34
C LEU A 1 -19.74 13.78 7.21
N ASP A 2 -19.47 15.06 7.09
CA ASP A 2 -20.50 16.03 6.72
C ASP A 2 -20.69 16.07 5.20
N ASP A 3 -21.65 16.88 4.75
CA ASP A 3 -21.97 17.02 3.32
C ASP A 3 -20.85 17.73 2.55
N GLU A 4 -20.06 18.59 3.22
CA GLU A 4 -18.93 19.29 2.60
C GLU A 4 -17.81 18.31 2.27
N ASP A 5 -17.43 17.44 3.21
CA ASP A 5 -16.50 16.33 3.02
C ASP A 5 -16.92 15.45 1.84
N LEU A 6 -18.21 15.07 1.79
CA LEU A 6 -18.74 14.24 0.72
C LEU A 6 -18.68 14.93 -0.65
N ALA A 7 -19.02 16.22 -0.71
CA ALA A 7 -18.90 17.00 -1.93
C ALA A 7 -17.44 17.11 -2.39
N MET A 8 -16.51 17.34 -1.44
CA MET A 8 -15.09 17.41 -1.74
C MET A 8 -14.54 16.10 -2.28
N LEU A 9 -14.88 14.99 -1.63
CA LEU A 9 -14.45 13.66 -2.05
C LEU A 9 -15.03 13.27 -3.42
N ARG A 10 -16.29 13.59 -3.71
CA ARG A 10 -16.90 13.31 -5.02
C ARG A 10 -16.22 14.08 -6.15
N ALA A 11 -15.96 15.37 -5.96
CA ALA A 11 -15.26 16.18 -6.94
C ALA A 11 -13.82 15.69 -7.16
N TYR A 12 -13.13 15.31 -6.07
CA TYR A 12 -11.79 14.75 -6.16
C TYR A 12 -11.77 13.38 -6.85
N ALA A 13 -12.71 12.48 -6.50
CA ALA A 13 -12.87 11.17 -7.10
C ALA A 13 -13.12 11.27 -8.61
N LEU A 14 -14.04 12.16 -9.05
CA LEU A 14 -14.28 12.42 -10.46
C LEU A 14 -12.98 12.78 -11.19
N LYS A 15 -12.19 13.69 -10.62
CA LYS A 15 -10.90 14.09 -11.20
C LYS A 15 -9.96 12.89 -11.34
N THR A 16 -9.81 12.10 -10.29
CA THR A 16 -8.84 10.99 -10.25
C THR A 16 -9.25 9.82 -11.13
N GLU A 17 -10.52 9.44 -11.12
CA GLU A 17 -11.03 8.26 -11.84
C GLU A 17 -11.12 8.51 -13.35
N THR A 18 -11.43 9.75 -13.76
CA THR A 18 -11.49 10.13 -15.19
C THR A 18 -10.14 10.60 -15.74
N HIS A 19 -9.10 10.63 -14.91
CA HIS A 19 -7.80 11.22 -15.25
C HIS A 19 -7.91 12.67 -15.78
N MET A 20 -8.86 13.45 -15.24
CA MET A 20 -9.13 14.80 -15.71
C MET A 20 -7.89 15.70 -15.56
N PRO A 21 -7.41 16.35 -16.64
CA PRO A 21 -6.29 17.28 -16.58
C PRO A 21 -6.51 18.37 -15.52
N PHE A 22 -5.43 18.83 -14.90
CA PHE A 22 -5.49 19.94 -13.95
C PHE A 22 -6.13 21.19 -14.58
N SER A 23 -5.73 21.54 -15.80
CA SER A 23 -6.26 22.67 -16.57
C SER A 23 -7.76 22.59 -16.86
N THR A 24 -8.33 21.39 -16.95
CA THR A 24 -9.78 21.18 -17.10
C THR A 24 -10.48 21.34 -15.76
N TYR A 25 -9.96 20.72 -14.71
CA TYR A 25 -10.55 20.76 -13.37
C TYR A 25 -10.66 22.18 -12.82
N THR A 26 -9.64 23.02 -13.06
CA THR A 26 -9.63 24.42 -12.62
C THR A 26 -10.69 25.29 -13.31
N LYS A 27 -11.27 24.82 -14.43
CA LYS A 27 -12.37 25.52 -15.12
C LYS A 27 -13.75 25.15 -14.57
N LEU A 28 -13.86 24.08 -13.77
CA LEU A 28 -15.14 23.62 -13.25
C LEU A 28 -15.86 24.67 -12.38
N PRO A 29 -15.18 25.41 -11.47
CA PRO A 29 -15.84 26.47 -10.71
C PRO A 29 -16.40 27.61 -11.59
N TYR A 30 -15.80 27.84 -12.77
CA TYR A 30 -16.31 28.82 -13.74
C TYR A 30 -17.52 28.28 -14.50
N ALA A 31 -17.49 27.01 -14.92
CA ALA A 31 -18.57 26.39 -15.67
C ALA A 31 -19.81 26.10 -14.79
N PHE A 32 -19.60 25.89 -13.50
CA PHE A 32 -20.64 25.55 -12.52
C PHE A 32 -20.51 26.45 -11.28
N PRO A 33 -20.82 27.75 -11.39
CA PRO A 33 -20.60 28.73 -10.31
C PRO A 33 -21.44 28.45 -9.06
N ASP A 34 -22.61 27.83 -9.22
CA ASP A 34 -23.49 27.45 -8.11
C ASP A 34 -23.04 26.16 -7.41
N ALA A 35 -22.13 25.39 -8.02
CA ALA A 35 -21.56 24.21 -7.41
C ALA A 35 -20.30 24.59 -6.61
N HIS A 36 -20.28 24.29 -5.32
CA HIS A 36 -19.09 24.49 -4.48
C HIS A 36 -18.02 23.43 -4.79
N ILE A 37 -17.29 23.62 -5.89
CA ILE A 37 -16.25 22.69 -6.35
C ILE A 37 -14.92 23.07 -5.69
N PRO A 38 -14.31 22.19 -4.87
CA PRO A 38 -13.06 22.50 -4.20
C PRO A 38 -11.89 22.53 -5.17
N THR A 39 -10.76 23.07 -4.72
CA THR A 39 -9.49 22.88 -5.42
C THR A 39 -9.02 21.43 -5.32
N THR A 40 -8.17 21.02 -6.26
CA THR A 40 -7.55 19.68 -6.22
C THR A 40 -6.80 19.45 -4.91
N ASP A 41 -6.13 20.47 -4.38
CA ASP A 41 -5.33 20.34 -3.15
C ASP A 41 -6.22 20.17 -1.92
N ARG A 42 -7.35 20.89 -1.84
CA ARG A 42 -8.34 20.66 -0.78
C ARG A 42 -8.92 19.24 -0.84
N GLY A 43 -9.27 18.76 -2.03
CA GLY A 43 -9.73 17.39 -2.23
C GLY A 43 -8.71 16.34 -1.79
N LYS A 44 -7.43 16.53 -2.14
CA LYS A 44 -6.31 15.69 -1.69
C LYS A 44 -6.16 15.70 -0.18
N SER A 45 -6.15 16.88 0.44
CA SER A 45 -6.00 17.03 1.89
C SER A 45 -7.16 16.40 2.66
N CYS A 46 -8.40 16.60 2.20
CA CYS A 46 -9.59 15.97 2.75
C CYS A 46 -9.49 14.42 2.65
N ALA A 47 -9.13 13.89 1.47
CA ALA A 47 -8.94 12.45 1.29
C ALA A 47 -7.82 11.87 2.18
N ALA A 48 -6.69 12.55 2.29
CA ALA A 48 -5.58 12.14 3.15
C ALA A 48 -5.99 12.13 4.63
N PHE A 49 -6.68 13.17 5.09
CA PHE A 49 -7.18 13.28 6.46
C PHE A 49 -8.19 12.18 6.78
N LEU A 50 -9.24 12.04 5.96
CA LEU A 50 -10.33 11.09 6.20
C LEU A 50 -9.92 9.63 6.05
N SER A 51 -8.96 9.32 5.16
CA SER A 51 -8.44 7.96 5.02
C SER A 51 -7.57 7.53 6.21
N GLY A 52 -7.09 8.47 7.02
CA GLY A 52 -6.16 8.20 8.12
C GLY A 52 -4.81 7.63 7.66
N LEU A 53 -4.51 7.69 6.36
CA LEU A 53 -3.27 7.18 5.79
C LEU A 53 -2.19 8.25 5.88
N LYS A 54 -1.18 8.00 6.72
CA LYS A 54 -0.02 8.86 6.86
C LYS A 54 1.20 8.18 6.23
N PRO A 55 1.92 8.85 5.32
CA PRO A 55 3.20 8.35 4.83
C PRO A 55 4.19 8.24 5.99
N GLU A 56 4.99 7.18 5.97
CA GLU A 56 6.17 7.00 6.81
C GLU A 56 7.41 7.23 5.96
N VAL A 57 8.38 7.96 6.50
CA VAL A 57 9.63 8.26 5.80
C VAL A 57 10.74 7.41 6.40
N TYR A 58 11.52 6.78 5.53
CA TYR A 58 12.63 5.93 5.91
C TYR A 58 13.91 6.37 5.21
N ASP A 59 14.98 6.49 5.99
CA ASP A 59 16.30 6.74 5.45
C ASP A 59 16.76 5.52 4.64
N CYS A 60 17.37 5.80 3.50
CA CYS A 60 17.85 4.79 2.57
C CYS A 60 19.30 5.03 2.20
N CYS A 61 19.99 3.95 1.87
CA CYS A 61 21.26 4.01 1.17
C CYS A 61 21.09 4.79 -0.14
N GLU A 62 22.03 5.66 -0.49
CA GLU A 62 22.03 6.44 -1.74
C GLU A 62 21.85 5.53 -2.98
N ASN A 63 22.60 4.43 -3.00
CA ASN A 63 22.55 3.37 -4.00
C ASN A 63 21.35 2.40 -3.86
N SER A 64 20.38 2.69 -2.99
CA SER A 64 19.19 1.87 -2.73
C SER A 64 19.48 0.43 -2.29
N CYS A 65 20.66 0.14 -1.74
CA CYS A 65 21.00 -1.21 -1.26
C CYS A 65 20.13 -1.66 -0.07
N CYS A 66 19.75 -0.72 0.80
CA CYS A 66 18.93 -1.00 1.98
C CYS A 66 18.22 0.26 2.48
N ALA A 67 17.17 0.06 3.28
CA ALA A 67 16.62 1.06 4.18
C ALA A 67 17.23 0.89 5.58
N PHE A 68 17.49 2.00 6.27
CA PHE A 68 18.03 2.04 7.63
C PHE A 68 16.91 1.84 8.66
N VAL A 69 16.31 0.65 8.65
CA VAL A 69 15.18 0.26 9.51
C VAL A 69 15.44 -1.09 10.15
N GLY A 70 14.71 -1.41 11.23
CA GLY A 70 14.82 -2.70 11.93
C GLY A 70 16.27 -3.00 12.34
N LEU A 71 16.86 -4.06 11.79
CA LEU A 71 18.24 -4.47 12.07
C LEU A 71 19.31 -3.46 11.61
N HIS A 72 18.93 -2.47 10.81
CA HIS A 72 19.82 -1.42 10.30
C HIS A 72 19.50 -0.04 10.87
N ALA A 73 18.57 0.07 11.83
CA ALA A 73 18.12 1.36 12.38
C ALA A 73 19.25 2.20 13.00
N GLU A 74 20.18 1.56 13.71
CA GLU A 74 21.31 2.23 14.38
C GLU A 74 22.56 2.34 13.50
N ARG A 75 22.49 2.00 12.21
CA ARG A 75 23.66 2.06 11.32
C ARG A 75 23.78 3.43 10.68
N GLU A 76 25.01 3.94 10.67
CA GLU A 76 25.39 5.18 9.97
C GLU A 76 26.00 4.94 8.59
N GLN A 77 26.34 3.69 8.27
CA GLN A 77 26.90 3.31 6.97
C GLN A 77 26.18 2.08 6.40
N CYS A 78 26.01 2.06 5.08
CA CYS A 78 25.41 0.94 4.40
C CYS A 78 26.24 -0.34 4.63
N PRO A 79 25.63 -1.45 5.12
CA PRO A 79 26.36 -2.71 5.30
C PRO A 79 26.98 -3.25 4.00
N TYR A 80 26.36 -2.92 2.86
CA TYR A 80 26.67 -3.49 1.54
C TYR A 80 27.69 -2.65 0.76
N CYS A 81 27.40 -1.37 0.50
CA CYS A 81 28.26 -0.50 -0.31
C CYS A 81 29.11 0.50 0.51
N LYS A 82 28.98 0.50 1.84
CA LYS A 82 29.71 1.38 2.78
C LYS A 82 29.45 2.88 2.61
N SER A 83 28.50 3.29 1.76
CA SER A 83 28.09 4.69 1.66
C SER A 83 27.55 5.19 3.02
N PRO A 84 27.80 6.46 3.37
CA PRO A 84 27.23 7.04 4.58
C PRO A 84 25.71 7.16 4.48
N ARG A 85 25.03 7.12 5.63
CA ARG A 85 23.59 7.39 5.76
C ARG A 85 23.29 8.88 5.70
N TYR A 86 24.15 9.69 6.31
CA TYR A 86 23.98 11.14 6.44
C TYR A 86 25.01 11.90 5.61
N ASN A 87 24.65 13.10 5.16
CA ASN A 87 25.57 14.05 4.52
C ASN A 87 26.36 14.84 5.60
N GLU A 88 27.23 15.76 5.16
CA GLU A 88 28.05 16.59 6.06
C GLU A 88 27.21 17.47 7.00
N ASP A 89 25.99 17.84 6.58
CA ASP A 89 25.03 18.63 7.36
C ASP A 89 24.22 17.78 8.36
N GLY A 90 24.41 16.45 8.39
CA GLY A 90 23.70 15.53 9.27
C GLY A 90 22.30 15.10 8.78
N PHE A 91 21.92 15.42 7.54
CA PHE A 91 20.66 14.97 6.94
C PHE A 91 20.81 13.64 6.20
N PRO A 92 19.77 12.79 6.15
CA PRO A 92 19.81 11.56 5.37
C PRO A 92 20.14 11.86 3.90
N VAL A 93 21.09 11.11 3.32
CA VAL A 93 21.48 11.27 1.91
C VAL A 93 20.31 10.95 0.98
N LYS A 94 19.46 10.00 1.38
CA LYS A 94 18.27 9.59 0.63
C LYS A 94 17.17 9.15 1.58
N GLU A 95 15.94 9.51 1.25
CA GLU A 95 14.74 9.09 1.97
C GLU A 95 13.78 8.37 1.00
N PHE A 96 13.00 7.44 1.54
CA PHE A 96 11.91 6.77 0.85
C PHE A 96 10.61 6.96 1.64
N SER A 97 9.59 7.50 0.97
CA SER A 97 8.26 7.68 1.53
C SER A 97 7.40 6.46 1.23
N TYR A 98 6.91 5.81 2.27
CA TYR A 98 6.11 4.59 2.21
C TYR A 98 4.71 4.84 2.76
N LEU A 99 3.68 4.29 2.10
CA LEU A 99 2.32 4.28 2.63
C LEU A 99 2.04 2.97 3.38
N PRO A 100 1.84 3.00 4.72
CA PRO A 100 1.69 1.81 5.55
C PRO A 100 0.59 0.84 5.08
N LEU A 101 0.94 -0.45 4.97
CA LEU A 101 0.03 -1.48 4.52
C LEU A 101 -1.06 -1.79 5.54
N ILE A 102 -0.72 -1.84 6.84
CA ILE A 102 -1.66 -2.27 7.89
C ILE A 102 -2.90 -1.35 7.96
N PRO A 103 -2.78 -0.01 8.02
CA PRO A 103 -3.94 0.87 7.99
C PRO A 103 -4.82 0.68 6.75
N ARG A 104 -4.21 0.41 5.58
CA ARG A 104 -4.95 0.13 4.34
C ARG A 104 -5.78 -1.15 4.44
N LEU A 105 -5.20 -2.22 4.98
CA LEU A 105 -5.92 -3.48 5.20
C LEU A 105 -7.09 -3.31 6.19
N LYS A 106 -6.89 -2.52 7.25
CA LYS A 106 -7.96 -2.15 8.17
C LYS A 106 -9.08 -1.38 7.47
N GLY A 107 -8.72 -0.41 6.62
CA GLY A 107 -9.67 0.35 5.81
C GLY A 107 -10.49 -0.53 4.86
N PHE A 108 -9.86 -1.49 4.18
CA PHE A 108 -10.59 -2.45 3.36
C PHE A 108 -11.55 -3.32 4.17
N ASN A 109 -11.13 -3.78 5.35
CA ASN A 109 -12.01 -4.59 6.19
C ASN A 109 -13.15 -3.79 6.85
N ALA A 110 -13.03 -2.47 6.94
CA ALA A 110 -14.10 -1.59 7.41
C ALA A 110 -15.21 -1.35 6.37
N SER A 111 -14.93 -1.57 5.08
CA SER A 111 -15.91 -1.48 3.99
C SER A 111 -16.56 -2.84 3.75
N LEU A 112 -17.89 -2.95 3.94
CA LEU A 112 -18.60 -4.22 3.81
C LEU A 112 -18.41 -4.90 2.43
N PRO A 113 -18.51 -4.20 1.29
CA PRO A 113 -18.22 -4.80 -0.01
C PRO A 113 -16.79 -5.35 -0.10
N GLN A 114 -15.79 -4.57 0.35
CA GLN A 114 -14.39 -4.95 0.27
C GLN A 114 -14.06 -6.11 1.23
N ALA A 115 -14.56 -6.06 2.47
CA ALA A 115 -14.42 -7.12 3.46
C ALA A 115 -15.02 -8.45 2.94
N THR A 116 -16.16 -8.38 2.24
CA THR A 116 -16.78 -9.53 1.60
C THR A 116 -15.93 -10.09 0.46
N ALA A 117 -15.41 -9.20 -0.41
CA ALA A 117 -14.54 -9.59 -1.51
C ALA A 117 -13.21 -10.22 -1.03
N MET A 118 -12.61 -9.69 0.03
CA MET A 118 -11.36 -10.19 0.61
C MET A 118 -11.46 -11.62 1.17
N ARG A 119 -12.69 -12.10 1.46
CA ARG A 119 -12.94 -13.47 1.90
C ARG A 119 -13.13 -14.47 0.75
N TYR A 120 -12.89 -14.06 -0.50
CA TYR A 120 -12.95 -14.94 -1.69
C TYR A 120 -12.24 -16.28 -1.47
N ARG A 121 -11.03 -16.25 -0.91
CA ARG A 121 -10.23 -17.44 -0.61
C ARG A 121 -10.98 -18.47 0.24
N GLY A 122 -11.69 -18.02 1.29
CA GLY A 122 -12.35 -18.90 2.25
C GLY A 122 -13.75 -19.34 1.85
N HIS A 123 -14.42 -18.61 0.94
CA HIS A 123 -15.82 -18.86 0.59
C HIS A 123 -16.07 -19.24 -0.86
N LYS A 124 -15.21 -18.84 -1.79
CA LYS A 124 -15.43 -19.01 -3.23
C LYS A 124 -14.40 -19.92 -3.90
N HIS A 125 -13.14 -19.88 -3.46
CA HIS A 125 -12.10 -20.72 -4.04
C HIS A 125 -12.24 -22.18 -3.57
N GLN A 126 -12.18 -23.12 -4.51
CA GLN A 126 -12.18 -24.55 -4.25
C GLN A 126 -10.96 -25.17 -4.93
N HIS A 127 -10.13 -25.85 -4.13
CA HIS A 127 -8.93 -26.52 -4.64
C HIS A 127 -9.29 -27.84 -5.32
N ILE A 128 -8.86 -28.01 -6.57
CA ILE A 128 -8.97 -29.25 -7.31
C ILE A 128 -7.56 -29.85 -7.46
N PRO A 129 -7.29 -31.05 -6.92
CA PRO A 129 -5.98 -31.69 -7.04
C PRO A 129 -5.52 -31.81 -8.50
N GLY A 130 -4.28 -31.41 -8.75
CA GLY A 130 -3.68 -31.45 -10.09
C GLY A 130 -4.03 -30.26 -11.00
N GLN A 131 -4.83 -29.29 -10.51
CA GLN A 131 -5.14 -28.07 -11.25
C GLN A 131 -4.58 -26.83 -10.54
N MET A 132 -4.22 -25.82 -11.32
CA MET A 132 -3.79 -24.51 -10.82
C MET A 132 -4.68 -23.44 -11.44
N ASN A 133 -5.76 -23.10 -10.74
CA ASN A 133 -6.75 -22.11 -11.16
C ASN A 133 -6.57 -20.78 -10.43
N ASP A 134 -5.95 -20.81 -9.25
CA ASP A 134 -5.67 -19.64 -8.42
C ASP A 134 -4.30 -19.76 -7.73
N VAL A 135 -3.76 -18.65 -7.21
CA VAL A 135 -2.55 -18.63 -6.39
C VAL A 135 -2.67 -19.51 -5.14
N PHE A 136 -3.89 -19.74 -4.64
CA PHE A 136 -4.15 -20.63 -3.50
C PHE A 136 -4.02 -22.13 -3.84
N ASP A 137 -3.92 -22.50 -5.11
CA ASP A 137 -3.60 -23.88 -5.52
C ASP A 137 -2.09 -24.17 -5.45
N ALA A 138 -1.26 -23.12 -5.37
CA ALA A 138 0.18 -23.26 -5.36
C ALA A 138 0.65 -24.18 -4.21
N LYS A 139 1.57 -25.08 -4.53
CA LYS A 139 2.13 -26.07 -3.59
C LYS A 139 2.60 -25.42 -2.28
N VAL A 140 3.21 -24.24 -2.36
CA VAL A 140 3.69 -23.48 -1.19
C VAL A 140 2.53 -23.12 -0.27
N TYR A 141 1.48 -22.51 -0.79
CA TYR A 141 0.30 -22.14 0.01
C TYR A 141 -0.35 -23.39 0.61
N ARG A 142 -0.60 -24.42 -0.21
CA ARG A 142 -1.23 -25.68 0.21
C ARG A 142 -0.44 -26.40 1.31
N SER A 143 0.89 -26.43 1.21
CA SER A 143 1.76 -27.07 2.21
C SER A 143 1.73 -26.42 3.59
N LYS A 144 1.33 -25.14 3.67
CA LYS A 144 1.27 -24.40 4.92
C LYS A 144 -0.05 -24.58 5.67
N LEU A 145 -1.13 -24.92 4.97
CA LEU A 145 -2.45 -25.11 5.58
C LEU A 145 -2.38 -26.14 6.72
N GLY A 146 -2.96 -25.80 7.86
CA GLY A 146 -2.99 -26.66 9.05
C GLY A 146 -1.67 -26.73 9.84
N GLN A 147 -0.56 -26.16 9.34
CA GLN A 147 0.68 -26.04 10.12
C GLN A 147 0.55 -24.92 11.15
N SER A 148 1.10 -25.11 12.35
CA SER A 148 1.19 -24.02 13.35
C SER A 148 2.01 -22.85 12.80
N VAL A 149 1.55 -21.63 13.09
CA VAL A 149 2.32 -20.43 12.76
C VAL A 149 3.51 -20.33 13.72
N THR A 150 4.70 -20.16 13.16
CA THR A 150 5.94 -19.96 13.92
C THR A 150 6.70 -18.78 13.33
N THR A 151 6.96 -17.76 14.15
CA THR A 151 7.74 -16.57 13.74
C THR A 151 8.70 -16.16 14.86
N ALA A 152 9.92 -15.74 14.51
CA ALA A 152 10.96 -15.34 15.47
C ALA A 152 11.17 -16.34 16.64
N GLY A 153 11.11 -17.65 16.35
CA GLY A 153 11.26 -18.72 17.36
C GLY A 153 10.04 -18.98 18.26
N LYS A 154 8.94 -18.23 18.09
CA LYS A 154 7.71 -18.38 18.85
C LYS A 154 6.64 -19.13 18.04
N GLN A 155 6.08 -20.19 18.62
CA GLN A 155 4.90 -20.88 18.07
C GLN A 155 3.61 -20.24 18.58
N TYR A 156 2.64 -20.05 17.69
CA TYR A 156 1.33 -19.49 17.98
C TYR A 156 0.26 -20.59 18.06
N LYS A 157 -0.84 -20.31 18.77
CA LYS A 157 -1.94 -21.26 18.97
C LYS A 157 -2.76 -21.54 17.70
N HIS A 158 -2.68 -20.67 16.70
CA HIS A 158 -3.42 -20.81 15.44
C HIS A 158 -2.54 -21.41 14.35
N THR A 159 -3.18 -21.95 13.31
CA THR A 159 -2.52 -22.51 12.13
C THR A 159 -2.60 -21.52 10.96
N TYR A 160 -1.73 -21.69 9.96
CA TYR A 160 -1.76 -20.81 8.78
C TYR A 160 -3.12 -20.87 8.08
N PHE A 161 -3.71 -19.70 7.85
CA PHE A 161 -4.95 -19.49 7.11
C PHE A 161 -6.18 -20.20 7.70
N SER A 162 -6.21 -20.44 9.02
CA SER A 162 -7.34 -21.07 9.71
C SER A 162 -8.59 -20.21 9.76
N ASP A 163 -8.47 -18.88 9.67
CA ASP A 163 -9.61 -17.96 9.64
C ASP A 163 -9.88 -17.54 8.18
N THR A 164 -11.14 -17.54 7.76
CA THR A 164 -11.51 -17.11 6.40
C THR A 164 -11.16 -15.64 6.13
N ARG A 165 -10.94 -14.84 7.19
CA ARG A 165 -10.47 -13.45 7.14
C ARG A 165 -8.95 -13.30 7.05
N ASP A 166 -8.17 -14.37 7.21
CA ASP A 166 -6.71 -14.29 7.09
C ASP A 166 -6.34 -13.73 5.70
N ILE A 167 -5.25 -12.99 5.59
CA ILE A 167 -4.83 -12.36 4.33
C ILE A 167 -3.52 -12.98 3.89
N ALA A 168 -3.51 -13.60 2.71
CA ALA A 168 -2.28 -14.05 2.07
C ALA A 168 -1.70 -12.89 1.26
N LEU A 169 -0.50 -12.44 1.64
CA LEU A 169 0.25 -11.43 0.89
C LEU A 169 1.31 -12.12 0.03
N GLY A 170 1.20 -11.94 -1.29
CA GLY A 170 2.24 -12.32 -2.24
C GLY A 170 3.11 -11.12 -2.56
N LEU A 171 4.42 -11.30 -2.56
CA LEU A 171 5.39 -10.32 -3.03
C LEU A 171 6.17 -10.92 -4.20
N SER A 172 6.27 -10.17 -5.29
CA SER A 172 7.15 -10.49 -6.42
C SER A 172 8.22 -9.41 -6.51
N THR A 173 9.49 -9.80 -6.40
CA THR A 173 10.65 -8.90 -6.44
C THR A 173 11.56 -9.27 -7.62
N ASP A 174 11.13 -8.94 -8.83
CA ASP A 174 11.95 -8.79 -10.05
C ASP A 174 11.11 -7.98 -11.07
N GLY A 175 11.75 -7.01 -11.72
CA GLY A 175 11.13 -5.96 -12.51
C GLY A 175 10.66 -6.43 -13.88
N PHE A 176 9.34 -6.51 -14.07
CA PHE A 176 8.80 -6.24 -15.38
C PHE A 176 9.02 -4.74 -15.66
N ALA A 177 10.15 -4.43 -16.29
CA ALA A 177 10.43 -3.13 -16.91
C ALA A 177 10.14 -3.25 -18.42
N PRO A 178 8.87 -3.32 -18.86
CA PRO A 178 8.55 -3.33 -20.29
C PRO A 178 9.00 -2.04 -20.98
N PHE A 179 9.27 -0.98 -20.20
CA PHE A 179 9.89 0.25 -20.65
C PHE A 179 11.07 0.60 -19.73
N ARG A 180 12.28 0.49 -20.27
CA ARG A 180 13.51 1.00 -19.64
C ARG A 180 13.29 2.46 -19.18
N ARG A 181 13.77 2.77 -17.98
CA ARG A 181 13.88 4.11 -17.35
C ARG A 181 12.59 4.69 -16.77
N ARG A 182 12.32 4.39 -15.49
CA ARG A 182 11.67 5.36 -14.59
C ARG A 182 12.62 5.64 -13.43
N LYS A 183 13.01 6.91 -13.27
CA LYS A 183 13.91 7.44 -12.23
C LYS A 183 13.15 8.00 -11.02
N GLN A 184 11.90 7.60 -10.81
CA GLN A 184 11.11 8.06 -9.67
C GLN A 184 10.30 6.90 -9.11
N THR A 185 10.64 6.53 -7.88
CA THR A 185 9.72 6.02 -6.86
C THR A 185 9.68 7.04 -5.76
#